data_AF-A0A4P2HMJ8-F1
#
_entry.id   AF-A0A4P2HMJ8-F1
#
_cell.length_a   1.000
_cell.length_b   1.000
_cell.length_c   1.000
_cell.angle_alpha   90.00
_cell.angle_beta   90.00
_cell.angle_gamma   90.00
#
_symmetry.space_group_name_H-M   'P 1'
#
loop_
_entity.id
_entity.type
_entity.pdbx_description
1 polymer ?
#
loop_
_entity_poly.entity_id
_entity_poly.type
_entity_poly.pdbx_seq_one_letter_code
_entity_poly.pdbx_strand_id
1 'polypeptide(L)'
;MKLLWIIVLGVAFRNVYGAMSEAQMKAALKLIRNVCQPKNKATNEQITAMHNGDWNQDKNGMCYMNCVLNYYKLQLPDNSFDWETGLKVVESQAPPSMAAYIIETIEKCKDSVKTREDKCKAAVEIAKCLYDQNPEKYFLP
;
A
#
# COMPACT_ATOMS: atom_id res chain seq x y z
N MET A 1 34.31 -24.65 24.52
CA MET A 1 33.63 -23.51 25.18
C MET A 1 33.18 -22.38 24.23
N LYS A 2 33.65 -22.31 22.96
CA LYS A 2 33.18 -21.31 21.97
C LYS A 2 31.93 -21.72 21.16
N LEU A 3 31.60 -23.01 21.08
CA LEU A 3 30.44 -23.49 20.33
C LEU A 3 29.09 -23.29 21.04
N LEU A 4 29.08 -23.15 22.37
CA LEU A 4 27.85 -22.94 23.14
C LEU A 4 27.23 -21.55 22.90
N TRP A 5 28.04 -20.54 22.59
CA TRP A 5 27.56 -19.17 22.33
C TRP A 5 26.88 -19.02 20.96
N ILE A 6 27.26 -19.81 19.96
CA ILE A 6 26.66 -19.77 18.62
C ILE A 6 25.27 -20.41 18.64
N ILE A 7 25.06 -21.43 19.47
CA ILE A 7 23.77 -22.12 19.59
C ILE A 7 22.74 -21.23 20.31
N VAL A 8 23.16 -20.37 21.25
CA VAL A 8 22.24 -19.45 21.96
C VAL A 8 21.75 -18.30 21.06
N LEU A 9 22.54 -17.87 20.06
CA LEU A 9 22.11 -16.88 19.06
C LEU A 9 21.20 -17.47 17.96
N GLY A 10 21.26 -18.78 17.71
CA GLY A 10 20.44 -19.45 16.70
C GLY A 10 18.98 -19.71 17.11
N VAL A 11 18.66 -19.64 18.41
CA VAL A 11 17.33 -19.99 18.96
C VAL A 11 16.42 -18.75 19.15
N ALA A 12 16.87 -17.55 18.77
CA ALA A 12 16.07 -16.33 18.86
C ALA A 12 15.21 -16.05 17.60
N PHE A 13 15.26 -16.90 16.57
CA PHE A 13 14.25 -16.88 15.50
C PHE A 13 12.97 -17.55 15.99
N ARG A 14 12.32 -16.92 16.98
CA ARG A 14 10.88 -17.12 17.13
C ARG A 14 10.27 -16.66 15.82
N ASN A 15 9.54 -17.55 15.15
CA ASN A 15 8.60 -17.18 14.11
C ASN A 15 7.60 -16.18 14.71
N VAL A 16 7.94 -14.90 14.68
CA VAL A 16 7.00 -13.81 14.94
C VAL A 16 6.18 -13.68 13.66
N TYR A 17 5.24 -14.60 13.47
CA TYR A 17 4.05 -14.32 12.67
C TYR A 17 3.23 -13.33 13.50
N GLY A 18 3.58 -12.06 13.38
CA GLY A 18 2.90 -10.98 14.06
C GLY A 18 2.47 -9.98 13.02
N ALA A 19 1.16 -9.94 12.74
CA ALA A 19 0.53 -8.79 12.14
C ALA A 19 1.10 -7.51 12.75
N MET A 20 1.36 -6.49 11.93
CA MET A 20 1.95 -5.27 12.44
C MET A 20 0.96 -4.59 13.39
N SER A 21 1.48 -3.96 14.45
CA SER A 21 0.69 -3.02 15.23
C SER A 21 0.29 -1.81 14.37
N GLU A 22 -0.77 -1.10 14.75
CA GLU A 22 -1.20 0.12 14.05
C GLU A 22 -0.09 1.19 14.01
N ALA A 23 0.73 1.28 15.07
CA ALA A 23 1.87 2.18 15.11
C ALA A 23 2.94 1.81 14.06
N GLN A 24 3.24 0.50 13.91
CA GLN A 24 4.14 0.01 12.87
C GLN A 24 3.57 0.25 11.47
N MET A 25 2.26 0.05 11.28
CA MET A 25 1.62 0.31 9.99
C MET A 25 1.71 1.80 9.62
N LYS A 26 1.40 2.70 10.56
CA LYS A 26 1.56 4.15 10.37
C LYS A 26 3.00 4.54 10.03
N ALA A 27 3.99 3.90 10.65
CA ALA A 27 5.40 4.13 10.33
C ALA A 27 5.76 3.64 8.92
N ALA A 28 5.23 2.49 8.50
CA ALA A 28 5.43 1.96 7.15
C ALA A 28 4.79 2.86 6.08
N LEU A 29 3.56 3.33 6.30
CA LEU A 29 2.91 4.27 5.39
C LEU A 29 3.72 5.56 5.26
N LYS A 30 4.18 6.12 6.39
CA LYS A 30 5.06 7.30 6.40
C LYS A 30 6.35 7.08 5.61
N LEU A 31 6.98 5.91 5.74
CA LEU A 31 8.18 5.56 4.98
C LEU A 31 7.91 5.59 3.47
N ILE A 32 6.81 4.98 3.03
CA ILE A 32 6.45 4.91 1.62
C ILE A 32 6.16 6.30 1.05
N ARG A 33 5.42 7.14 1.79
CA ARG A 33 5.23 8.54 1.42
C ARG A 33 6.57 9.26 1.24
N ASN A 34 7.48 9.12 2.19
CA ASN A 34 8.81 9.75 2.13
C ASN A 34 9.65 9.28 0.95
N VAL A 35 9.43 8.07 0.44
CA VAL A 35 10.10 7.55 -0.76
C VAL A 35 9.42 8.08 -2.03
N CYS A 36 8.09 8.00 -2.10
CA CYS A 36 7.35 8.24 -3.33
C CYS A 36 7.08 9.71 -3.63
N GLN A 37 6.87 10.52 -2.59
CA GLN A 37 6.57 11.94 -2.74
C GLN A 37 7.70 12.69 -3.46
N PRO A 38 8.96 12.70 -2.97
CA PRO A 38 10.04 13.41 -3.65
C PRO A 38 10.36 12.83 -5.03
N LYS A 39 10.24 11.50 -5.20
CA LYS A 39 10.50 10.80 -6.47
C LYS A 39 9.61 11.30 -7.60
N ASN A 40 8.36 11.64 -7.29
CA ASN A 40 7.38 12.10 -8.28
C ASN A 40 7.11 13.61 -8.22
N LYS A 41 7.79 14.33 -7.33
CA LYS A 41 7.56 15.77 -7.08
C LYS A 41 6.09 16.08 -6.74
N ALA A 42 5.40 15.14 -6.10
CA ALA A 42 4.03 15.36 -5.66
C ALA A 42 4.01 16.31 -4.46
N THR A 43 3.08 17.26 -4.46
CA THR A 43 2.97 18.23 -3.37
C THR A 43 2.14 17.67 -2.21
N ASN A 44 2.25 18.28 -1.03
CA ASN A 44 1.41 17.87 0.10
C ASN A 44 -0.07 18.15 -0.16
N GLU A 45 -0.37 19.21 -0.91
CA GLU A 45 -1.72 19.59 -1.32
C GLU A 45 -2.34 18.52 -2.21
N GLN A 46 -1.58 17.98 -3.18
CA GLN A 46 -2.05 16.88 -4.04
C GLN A 46 -2.38 15.61 -3.25
N ILE A 47 -1.49 15.22 -2.33
CA ILE A 47 -1.72 14.04 -1.47
C ILE A 47 -2.94 14.28 -0.57
N THR A 48 -3.03 15.45 0.05
CA THR A 48 -4.17 15.83 0.91
C THR A 48 -5.47 15.88 0.13
N ALA A 49 -5.46 16.37 -1.11
CA ALA A 49 -6.61 16.39 -2.00
C ALA A 49 -7.15 14.97 -2.24
N MET A 50 -6.29 13.99 -2.52
CA MET A 50 -6.72 12.59 -2.68
C MET A 50 -7.33 12.00 -1.40
N HIS A 51 -6.77 12.30 -0.22
CA HIS A 51 -7.36 11.91 1.06
C HIS A 51 -8.72 12.58 1.33
N ASN A 52 -8.98 13.73 0.71
CA ASN A 52 -10.25 14.45 0.79
C ASN A 52 -11.21 14.10 -0.37
N GLY A 53 -10.84 13.14 -1.22
CA GLY A 53 -11.68 12.68 -2.33
C GLY A 53 -11.57 13.51 -3.61
N ASP A 54 -10.61 14.43 -3.69
CA ASP A 54 -10.29 15.14 -4.93
C ASP A 54 -9.19 14.40 -5.71
N TRP A 55 -9.63 13.68 -6.74
CA TRP A 55 -8.81 12.85 -7.61
C TRP A 55 -8.43 13.55 -8.92
N ASN A 56 -8.68 14.85 -9.07
CA ASN A 56 -8.25 15.63 -10.22
C ASN A 56 -6.76 15.97 -10.10
N GLN A 57 -5.92 14.99 -10.45
CA GLN A 57 -4.47 15.06 -10.27
C GLN A 57 -3.73 15.24 -11.61
N ASP A 58 -2.66 16.03 -11.57
CA ASP A 58 -1.70 16.07 -12.68
C ASP A 58 -0.81 14.82 -12.70
N LYS A 59 0.13 14.79 -13.63
CA LYS A 59 1.07 13.67 -13.78
C LYS A 59 1.86 13.35 -12.50
N ASN A 60 2.23 14.35 -11.70
CA ASN A 60 3.02 14.13 -10.48
C ASN A 60 2.18 13.44 -9.41
N GLY A 61 0.95 13.91 -9.19
CA GLY A 61 0.00 13.29 -8.25
C GLY A 61 -0.39 11.87 -8.69
N MET A 62 -0.68 11.67 -9.98
CA MET A 62 -1.00 10.34 -10.50
C MET A 62 0.19 9.37 -10.35
N CYS A 63 1.40 9.78 -10.73
CA CYS A 63 2.57 8.91 -10.66
C CYS A 63 3.06 8.68 -9.22
N TYR A 64 2.70 9.54 -8.27
CA TYR A 64 2.85 9.26 -6.85
C TYR A 64 2.08 8.01 -6.43
N MET A 65 0.81 7.88 -6.82
CA MET A 65 0.03 6.65 -6.58
C MET A 65 0.65 5.42 -7.25
N ASN A 66 1.15 5.57 -8.48
CA ASN A 66 1.86 4.47 -9.14
C ASN A 66 3.09 4.02 -8.35
N CYS A 67 3.85 4.95 -7.76
CA CYS A 67 4.97 4.61 -6.90
C CYS A 67 4.51 3.88 -5.62
N VAL A 68 3.44 4.35 -4.98
CA VAL A 68 2.88 3.73 -3.77
C VAL A 68 2.47 2.28 -4.05
N LEU A 69 1.69 2.04 -5.10
CA LEU A 69 1.24 0.69 -5.47
C LEU A 69 2.42 -0.21 -5.84
N ASN A 70 3.42 0.31 -6.57
CA ASN A 70 4.61 -0.47 -6.93
C ASN A 70 5.52 -0.78 -5.75
N TYR A 71 5.52 0.03 -4.69
CA TYR A 71 6.25 -0.30 -3.46
C TYR A 71 5.77 -1.63 -2.88
N TYR A 72 4.47 -1.88 -2.95
CA TYR A 72 3.82 -3.12 -2.55
C TYR A 72 3.69 -4.16 -3.68
N LYS A 73 4.19 -3.85 -4.89
CA LYS A 73 4.04 -4.67 -6.11
C LYS A 73 2.59 -4.97 -6.49
N LEU A 74 1.70 -3.99 -6.30
CA LEU A 74 0.26 -4.13 -6.53
C LEU A 74 -0.20 -3.74 -7.94
N GLN A 75 0.68 -3.27 -8.80
CA GLN A 75 0.34 -2.95 -10.18
C GLN A 75 1.12 -3.88 -11.11
N LEU A 76 0.39 -4.69 -11.88
CA LEU A 76 0.96 -5.66 -12.79
C LEU A 76 1.64 -4.98 -14.00
N PRO A 77 2.48 -5.70 -14.76
CA PRO A 77 3.11 -5.16 -15.96
C PRO A 77 2.13 -4.66 -17.03
N ASP A 78 0.92 -5.22 -17.07
CA ASP A 78 -0.18 -4.79 -17.95
C ASP A 78 -1.03 -3.64 -17.36
N ASN A 79 -0.56 -3.05 -16.26
CA ASN A 79 -1.19 -2.01 -15.46
C ASN A 79 -2.50 -2.41 -14.75
N SER A 80 -2.88 -3.69 -14.76
CA SER A 80 -4.00 -4.16 -13.94
C SER A 80 -3.63 -4.26 -12.44
N PHE A 81 -4.64 -4.35 -11.59
CA PHE A 81 -4.46 -4.43 -10.14
C PHE A 81 -4.13 -5.87 -9.71
N ASP A 82 -2.99 -6.08 -9.07
CA ASP A 82 -2.64 -7.36 -8.43
C ASP A 82 -3.33 -7.48 -7.05
N TRP A 83 -4.65 -7.63 -7.10
CA TRP A 83 -5.49 -7.71 -5.91
C TRP A 83 -5.16 -8.94 -5.06
N GLU A 84 -4.74 -10.05 -5.67
CA GLU A 84 -4.34 -11.27 -4.95
C GLU A 84 -3.09 -11.07 -4.10
N THR A 85 -2.07 -10.39 -4.64
CA THR A 85 -0.92 -9.97 -3.84
C THR A 85 -1.35 -8.98 -2.76
N GLY A 86 -2.29 -8.08 -3.07
CA GLY A 86 -2.92 -7.19 -2.09
C GLY A 86 -3.50 -7.94 -0.89
N LEU A 87 -4.31 -8.97 -1.13
CA LEU A 87 -4.88 -9.81 -0.07
C LEU A 87 -3.80 -10.45 0.80
N LYS A 88 -2.77 -11.04 0.19
CA LYS A 88 -1.64 -11.66 0.92
C LYS A 88 -0.87 -10.65 1.77
N VAL A 89 -0.65 -9.43 1.27
CA VAL A 89 0.01 -8.36 2.03
C VAL A 89 -0.83 -8.00 3.27
N VAL A 90 -2.15 -7.90 3.12
CA VAL A 90 -3.05 -7.57 4.23
C VAL A 90 -3.11 -8.70 5.25
N GLU A 91 -3.28 -9.94 4.82
CA GLU A 91 -3.29 -11.13 5.69
C GLU A 91 -2.00 -11.27 6.51
N SER A 92 -0.86 -10.91 5.92
CA SER A 92 0.46 -11.06 6.57
C SER A 92 0.88 -9.86 7.42
N GLN A 93 0.46 -8.64 7.06
CA GLN A 93 1.01 -7.41 7.65
C GLN A 93 -0.02 -6.52 8.33
N ALA A 94 -1.28 -6.52 7.91
CA ALA A 94 -2.24 -5.55 8.43
C ALA A 94 -2.62 -5.84 9.88
N PRO A 95 -2.84 -4.81 10.71
CA PRO A 95 -3.41 -4.98 12.04
C PRO A 95 -4.74 -5.75 11.98
N PRO A 96 -5.04 -6.65 12.94
CA PRO A 96 -6.30 -7.40 12.95
C PRO A 96 -7.55 -6.53 12.95
N SER A 97 -7.48 -5.33 13.55
CA SER A 97 -8.54 -4.32 13.55
C SER A 97 -8.89 -3.78 12.17
N MET A 98 -7.98 -3.92 11.19
CA MET A 98 -8.09 -3.33 9.87
C MET A 98 -8.20 -4.35 8.74
N ALA A 99 -7.65 -5.55 8.92
CA ALA A 99 -7.53 -6.55 7.86
C ALA A 99 -8.86 -6.84 7.15
N ALA A 100 -9.95 -7.07 7.90
CA ALA A 100 -11.24 -7.44 7.33
C ALA A 100 -11.80 -6.39 6.34
N TYR A 101 -11.78 -5.11 6.70
CA TYR A 101 -12.33 -4.08 5.81
C TYR A 101 -11.39 -3.77 4.63
N ILE A 102 -10.07 -3.92 4.80
CA ILE A 102 -9.11 -3.73 3.70
C ILE A 102 -9.30 -4.84 2.68
N ILE A 103 -9.44 -6.10 3.11
CA ILE A 103 -9.74 -7.26 2.25
C ILE A 103 -10.99 -7.00 1.42
N GLU A 104 -12.10 -6.63 2.07
CA GLU A 104 -13.37 -6.33 1.39
C GLU A 104 -13.20 -5.21 0.34
N THR A 105 -12.43 -4.17 0.68
CA THR A 105 -12.16 -3.04 -0.22
C THR A 105 -11.34 -3.46 -1.44
N ILE A 106 -10.32 -4.31 -1.26
CA ILE A 106 -9.48 -4.86 -2.34
C ILE A 106 -10.32 -5.71 -3.29
N GLU A 107 -11.16 -6.61 -2.76
CA GLU A 107 -12.00 -7.50 -3.56
C GLU A 107 -12.98 -6.73 -4.45
N LYS A 108 -13.58 -5.65 -3.93
CA LYS A 108 -14.49 -4.78 -4.69
C LYS A 108 -13.78 -3.97 -5.78
N CYS A 109 -12.47 -3.82 -5.69
CA CYS A 109 -11.67 -3.00 -6.61
C CYS A 109 -10.81 -3.79 -7.61
N LYS A 110 -10.93 -5.13 -7.64
CA LYS A 110 -10.15 -6.00 -8.53
C LYS A 110 -10.16 -5.58 -10.01
N ASP A 111 -11.30 -5.07 -10.49
CA ASP A 111 -11.52 -4.67 -11.89
C ASP A 111 -11.58 -3.13 -12.06
N SER A 112 -10.95 -2.38 -11.15
CA SER A 112 -11.01 -0.90 -11.11
C SER A 112 -10.33 -0.21 -12.29
N VAL A 113 -9.32 -0.84 -12.89
CA VAL A 113 -8.52 -0.26 -13.97
C VAL A 113 -9.29 -0.25 -15.29
N LYS A 114 -9.47 0.95 -15.84
CA LYS A 114 -10.11 1.23 -17.13
C LYS A 114 -9.11 1.72 -18.18
N THR A 115 -8.02 2.34 -17.77
CA THR A 115 -6.99 2.88 -18.67
C THR A 115 -5.66 2.15 -18.47
N ARG A 116 -5.35 1.17 -19.32
CA ARG A 116 -4.11 0.37 -19.20
C ARG A 116 -2.91 0.98 -19.91
N GLU A 117 -3.11 1.98 -20.75
CA GLU A 117 -2.08 2.63 -21.57
C GLU A 117 -1.23 3.63 -20.77
N ASP A 118 -1.75 4.11 -19.64
CA ASP A 118 -1.06 5.02 -18.72
C ASP A 118 -1.00 4.41 -17.32
N LYS A 119 0.19 3.97 -16.94
CA LYS A 119 0.45 3.37 -15.62
C LYS A 119 0.09 4.28 -14.44
N CYS A 120 0.22 5.60 -14.59
CA CYS A 120 -0.06 6.54 -13.52
C CYS A 120 -1.56 6.75 -13.38
N LYS A 121 -2.27 6.79 -14.51
CA LYS A 121 -3.74 6.84 -14.51
C LYS A 121 -4.35 5.55 -13.98
N ALA A 122 -3.84 4.38 -14.40
CA ALA A 122 -4.25 3.09 -13.85
C ALA A 122 -4.09 3.04 -12.32
N ALA A 123 -2.97 3.55 -11.81
CA ALA A 123 -2.73 3.61 -10.36
C ALA A 123 -3.76 4.46 -9.62
N VAL A 124 -4.16 5.59 -10.21
CA VAL A 124 -5.21 6.45 -9.65
C VAL A 124 -6.58 5.77 -9.70
N GLU A 125 -6.91 5.05 -10.77
CA GLU A 125 -8.16 4.29 -10.85
C GLU A 125 -8.25 3.23 -9.74
N ILE A 126 -7.14 2.55 -9.44
CA ILE A 126 -7.04 1.61 -8.31
C ILE A 126 -7.22 2.34 -6.99
N ALA A 127 -6.36 3.33 -6.71
CA ALA A 127 -6.35 4.05 -5.44
C ALA A 127 -7.69 4.75 -5.15
N LYS A 128 -8.28 5.36 -6.18
CA LYS A 128 -9.60 5.98 -6.09
C LYS A 128 -10.68 4.96 -5.79
N CYS A 129 -10.66 3.79 -6.44
CA CYS A 129 -11.63 2.75 -6.11
C CYS A 129 -11.54 2.35 -4.64
N LEU A 130 -10.31 2.14 -4.12
CA LEU A 130 -10.10 1.78 -2.71
C LEU A 130 -10.64 2.87 -1.77
N TYR A 131 -10.44 4.14 -2.12
CA TYR A 131 -11.03 5.27 -1.39
C TYR A 131 -12.56 5.26 -1.45
N ASP A 132 -13.16 5.11 -2.63
CA ASP A 132 -14.60 5.17 -2.83
C ASP A 132 -15.35 4.07 -2.05
N GLN A 133 -14.70 2.92 -1.77
CA GLN A 133 -15.31 1.87 -0.93
C GLN A 133 -15.44 2.27 0.53
N ASN A 134 -14.47 3.00 1.07
CA ASN A 134 -14.48 3.45 2.46
C ASN A 134 -13.59 4.70 2.67
N PRO A 135 -14.10 5.91 2.39
CA PRO A 135 -13.33 7.14 2.51
C PRO A 135 -12.76 7.38 3.92
N GLU A 136 -13.54 7.05 4.95
CA GLU A 136 -13.15 7.24 6.36
C GLU A 136 -12.00 6.33 6.80
N LYS A 137 -11.86 5.16 6.16
CA LYS A 137 -10.82 4.17 6.46
C LYS A 137 -9.81 4.01 5.34
N TYR A 138 -9.68 5.00 4.45
CA TYR A 138 -8.68 4.96 3.40
C TYR A 138 -7.26 4.90 3.98
N PHE A 139 -6.45 3.97 3.47
CA PHE A 139 -5.25 3.51 4.16
C PHE A 139 -3.93 3.74 3.39
N LEU A 140 -3.97 4.16 2.12
CA LEU A 140 -2.73 4.45 1.39
C LEU A 140 -2.07 5.76 1.92
N PRO A 141 -0.74 5.92 1.78
CA PRO A 141 0.02 7.04 2.35
C PRO A 141 -0.24 8.44 1.77
#